data_AF-A0A527D0C5-F1
#
_entry.id   AF-A0A527D0C5-F1
#
_cell.length_a   1.000
_cell.length_b   1.000
_cell.length_c   1.000
_cell.angle_alpha   90.00
_cell.angle_beta   90.00
_cell.angle_gamma   90.00
#
_symmetry.space_group_name_H-M   'P 1'
#
loop_
_entity.id
_entity.type
_entity.pdbx_description
1 polymer ?
#
loop_
_entity_poly.entity_id
_entity_poly.type
_entity_poly.pdbx_seq_one_letter_code
_entity_poly.pdbx_strand_id
1 'polypeptide(L)'
;MTETAETIDYSKTLYLPQTDFPMRAGLPEKEPLLVKRWQDMDLYRKLRESAAGRTKYVLHDGPPYANGNIHIGHALNKILKDVITRSFQMRGYDSNYVPGWDCHGLPIEWKIEEQYRAKGKNKDEVPVNEFRQECREFAAHWITVQGA
;
A
#
# COMPACT_ATOMS: atom_id res chain seq x y z
N MET A 1 -53.65 16.53 44.23
CA MET A 1 -52.25 16.40 43.81
C MET A 1 -52.00 14.92 43.55
N THR A 2 -52.04 14.51 42.29
CA THR A 2 -51.80 13.10 41.91
C THR A 2 -50.29 12.90 41.84
N GLU A 3 -49.73 12.28 42.87
CA GLU A 3 -48.38 11.71 42.84
C GLU A 3 -48.38 10.56 41.83
N THR A 4 -47.74 10.78 40.68
CA THR A 4 -47.36 9.71 39.76
C THR A 4 -46.29 8.85 40.44
N ALA A 5 -46.66 7.62 40.80
CA ALA A 5 -45.73 6.62 41.29
C ALA A 5 -44.57 6.45 40.30
N GLU A 6 -43.33 6.57 40.79
CA GLU A 6 -42.14 6.33 39.98
C GLU A 6 -42.14 4.87 39.51
N THR A 7 -42.28 4.68 38.19
CA THR A 7 -42.24 3.37 37.56
C THR A 7 -40.79 2.87 37.51
N ILE A 8 -40.55 1.65 37.97
CA ILE A 8 -39.22 1.02 37.93
C ILE A 8 -38.81 0.80 36.47
N ASP A 9 -37.67 1.37 36.07
CA ASP A 9 -37.06 1.15 34.77
C ASP A 9 -36.28 -0.17 34.73
N TYR A 10 -36.95 -1.22 34.25
CA TYR A 10 -36.38 -2.56 34.12
C TYR A 10 -35.24 -2.66 33.09
N SER A 11 -35.01 -1.64 32.24
CA SER A 11 -33.88 -1.69 31.29
C SER A 11 -32.52 -1.76 32.01
N LYS A 12 -32.45 -1.25 33.24
CA LYS A 12 -31.26 -1.26 34.10
C LYS A 12 -30.93 -2.62 34.71
N THR A 13 -31.85 -3.58 34.69
CA THR A 13 -31.60 -4.95 35.18
C THR A 13 -31.06 -5.87 34.07
N LEU A 14 -30.98 -5.39 32.83
CA LEU A 14 -30.52 -6.15 31.68
C LEU A 14 -29.01 -5.98 31.48
N TYR A 15 -28.30 -7.10 31.28
CA TYR A 15 -26.90 -7.11 30.87
C TYR A 15 -26.80 -6.99 29.34
N LEU A 16 -27.00 -5.78 28.82
CA LEU A 16 -26.90 -5.52 27.39
C LEU A 16 -25.43 -5.46 26.92
N PRO A 17 -25.12 -5.89 25.69
CA PRO A 17 -23.80 -5.71 25.10
C PRO A 17 -23.42 -4.23 25.03
N GLN A 18 -22.23 -3.89 25.52
CA GLN A 18 -21.67 -2.54 25.44
C GLN A 18 -20.35 -2.57 24.68
N THR A 19 -20.18 -1.65 23.73
CA THR A 19 -18.94 -1.53 22.97
C THR A 19 -18.78 -0.11 22.44
N ASP A 20 -17.54 0.39 22.47
CA ASP A 20 -17.15 1.62 21.79
C ASP A 20 -16.92 1.39 20.28
N PHE A 21 -17.02 0.13 19.81
CA PHE A 21 -16.87 -0.20 18.40
C PHE A 21 -18.06 0.36 17.60
N PRO A 22 -17.82 1.31 16.67
CA PRO A 22 -18.91 1.94 15.96
C PRO A 22 -19.54 0.97 14.96
N MET A 23 -20.86 1.05 14.85
CA MET A 23 -21.63 0.21 13.91
C MET A 23 -21.28 0.51 12.43
N ARG A 24 -20.90 1.76 12.11
CA ARG A 24 -20.40 2.14 10.78
C ARG A 24 -18.88 2.11 10.75
N ALA A 25 -18.32 1.52 9.70
CA ALA A 25 -16.88 1.31 9.60
C ALA A 25 -16.08 2.63 9.48
N GLY A 26 -16.50 3.56 8.62
CA GLY A 26 -15.77 4.81 8.37
C GLY A 26 -14.39 4.57 7.74
N LEU A 27 -14.28 3.61 6.83
CA LEU A 27 -13.00 3.13 6.30
C LEU A 27 -12.10 4.22 5.69
N PRO A 28 -12.59 5.17 4.88
CA PRO A 28 -11.73 6.20 4.29
C PRO A 28 -10.95 7.04 5.33
N GLU A 29 -11.50 7.21 6.53
CA GLU A 29 -10.86 7.93 7.64
C GLU A 29 -10.03 6.99 8.52
N LYS A 30 -10.50 5.75 8.75
CA LYS A 30 -9.84 4.79 9.64
C LYS A 30 -8.63 4.09 9.04
N GLU A 31 -8.70 3.71 7.76
CA GLU A 31 -7.63 2.96 7.10
C GLU A 31 -6.29 3.72 7.11
N PRO A 32 -6.24 5.04 6.81
CA PRO A 32 -5.00 5.81 6.95
C PRO A 32 -4.40 5.77 8.37
N LEU A 33 -5.24 5.80 9.41
CA LEU A 33 -4.79 5.73 10.80
C LEU A 33 -4.22 4.34 11.14
N LEU A 34 -4.80 3.27 10.59
CA LEU A 34 -4.30 1.91 10.76
C LEU A 34 -2.94 1.72 10.06
N VAL A 35 -2.81 2.19 8.82
CA VAL A 35 -1.55 2.16 8.07
C VAL A 35 -0.47 2.95 8.79
N LYS A 36 -0.79 4.17 9.25
CA LYS A 36 0.14 4.99 10.05
C LYS A 36 0.59 4.25 11.30
N ARG A 37 -0.34 3.65 12.06
CA ARG A 37 0.00 2.87 13.24
C ARG A 37 0.95 1.71 12.93
N TRP A 38 0.77 1.02 11.79
CA TRP A 38 1.66 -0.06 11.37
C TRP A 38 3.06 0.45 11.01
N GLN A 39 3.16 1.60 10.35
CA GLN A 39 4.42 2.27 10.02
C GLN A 39 5.15 2.75 11.28
N ASP A 40 4.45 3.45 12.18
CA ASP A 40 4.99 3.99 13.44
C ASP A 40 5.60 2.88 14.33
N MET A 41 5.00 1.69 14.32
CA MET A 41 5.51 0.54 15.09
C MET A 41 6.53 -0.32 14.35
N ASP A 42 6.83 0.00 13.09
CA ASP A 42 7.62 -0.80 12.16
C ASP A 42 7.17 -2.28 12.16
N LEU A 43 5.88 -2.48 11.88
CA LEU A 43 5.23 -3.79 11.97
C LEU A 43 5.93 -4.82 11.07
N TYR A 44 6.37 -4.42 9.88
CA TYR A 44 7.01 -5.33 8.95
C TYR A 44 8.31 -5.91 9.51
N ARG A 45 9.17 -5.07 10.11
CA ARG A 45 10.39 -5.52 10.78
C ARG A 45 10.07 -6.49 11.91
N LYS A 46 9.09 -6.17 12.76
CA LYS A 46 8.66 -7.07 13.85
C LYS A 46 8.17 -8.42 13.34
N LEU A 47 7.46 -8.45 12.21
CA LEU A 47 7.04 -9.68 11.56
C LEU A 47 8.22 -10.51 11.05
N ARG A 48 9.28 -9.87 10.50
CA ARG A 48 10.51 -10.57 10.10
C ARG A 48 11.25 -11.15 11.30
N GLU A 49 11.42 -10.37 12.37
CA GLU A 49 12.07 -10.81 13.60
C GLU A 49 11.34 -12.01 14.23
N SER A 50 10.01 -11.94 14.34
CA SER A 50 9.21 -13.03 14.91
C SER A 50 9.20 -14.30 14.05
N ALA A 51 9.55 -14.19 12.76
CA ALA A 51 9.63 -15.30 11.82
C ALA A 51 11.05 -15.84 11.60
N ALA A 52 12.06 -15.25 12.23
CA ALA A 52 13.43 -15.72 12.12
C ALA A 52 13.55 -17.22 12.45
N GLY A 53 14.20 -17.97 11.57
CA GLY A 53 14.39 -19.41 11.71
C GLY A 53 13.21 -20.29 11.26
N ARG A 54 12.07 -19.71 10.87
CA ARG A 54 10.95 -20.46 10.29
C ARG A 54 11.26 -20.90 8.85
N THR A 55 10.54 -21.90 8.36
CA THR A 55 10.59 -22.31 6.95
C THR A 55 10.20 -21.13 6.06
N LYS A 56 11.05 -20.82 5.07
CA LYS A 56 10.80 -19.71 4.15
C LYS A 56 9.66 -20.02 3.19
N TYR A 57 8.83 -19.02 2.93
CA TYR A 57 7.93 -18.98 1.79
C TYR A 57 8.24 -17.70 1.01
N VAL A 58 8.56 -17.85 -0.28
CA VAL A 58 8.98 -16.71 -1.11
C VAL A 58 8.02 -16.56 -2.28
N LEU A 59 7.29 -15.46 -2.30
CA LEU A 59 6.52 -15.01 -3.45
C LEU A 59 7.31 -13.90 -4.14
N HIS A 60 7.87 -14.19 -5.32
CA HIS A 60 8.59 -13.19 -6.11
C HIS A 60 7.61 -12.22 -6.77
N ASP A 61 7.82 -10.93 -6.53
CA ASP A 61 7.04 -9.87 -7.15
C ASP A 61 7.51 -9.64 -8.59
N GLY A 62 6.57 -9.71 -9.53
CA GLY A 62 6.77 -9.15 -10.87
C GLY A 62 6.81 -7.63 -10.78
N PRO A 63 7.93 -6.96 -11.11
CA PRO A 63 8.10 -5.53 -10.88
C PRO A 63 7.17 -4.74 -11.82
N PRO A 64 6.22 -3.92 -11.30
CA PRO A 64 5.49 -2.97 -12.14
C PRO A 64 6.42 -1.95 -12.80
N TYR A 65 5.96 -1.42 -13.93
CA TYR A 65 6.72 -0.45 -14.69
C TYR A 65 6.60 0.96 -14.08
N ALA A 66 7.72 1.66 -13.89
CA ALA A 66 7.78 2.96 -13.22
C ALA A 66 7.48 4.13 -14.18
N ASN A 67 6.27 4.18 -14.75
CA ASN A 67 5.90 5.21 -15.76
C ASN A 67 4.49 5.79 -15.67
N GLY A 68 3.71 5.49 -14.64
CA GLY A 68 2.32 5.92 -14.59
C GLY A 68 1.57 5.59 -13.30
N ASN A 69 0.35 6.13 -13.17
CA ASN A 69 -0.52 5.87 -12.03
C ASN A 69 -0.94 4.39 -11.97
N ILE A 70 -1.15 3.90 -10.75
CA ILE A 70 -1.73 2.57 -10.55
C ILE A 70 -3.17 2.53 -11.06
N HIS A 71 -3.49 1.48 -11.80
CA HIS A 71 -4.86 1.14 -12.21
C HIS A 71 -5.38 -0.10 -11.46
N ILE A 72 -6.66 -0.43 -11.62
CA ILE A 72 -7.31 -1.54 -10.89
C ILE A 72 -6.60 -2.90 -11.04
N GLY A 73 -5.99 -3.18 -12.20
CA GLY A 73 -5.16 -4.37 -12.39
C GLY A 73 -3.96 -4.47 -11.42
N HIS A 74 -3.32 -3.34 -11.08
CA HIS A 74 -2.25 -3.31 -10.08
C HIS A 74 -2.80 -3.63 -8.69
N ALA A 75 -3.94 -3.02 -8.32
CA ALA A 75 -4.60 -3.27 -7.04
C ALA A 75 -4.97 -4.75 -6.90
N LEU A 76 -5.62 -5.34 -7.90
CA LEU A 76 -5.96 -6.77 -7.92
C LEU A 76 -4.72 -7.64 -7.69
N ASN A 77 -3.64 -7.40 -8.45
CA ASN A 77 -2.42 -8.19 -8.35
C ASN A 77 -1.76 -8.08 -6.97
N LYS A 78 -1.62 -6.85 -6.44
CA LYS A 78 -0.96 -6.61 -5.15
C LYS A 78 -1.79 -7.11 -3.97
N ILE A 79 -3.12 -6.96 -4.00
CA ILE A 79 -4.01 -7.50 -2.96
C ILE A 79 -3.89 -9.03 -2.89
N LEU A 80 -3.91 -9.73 -4.04
CA LEU A 80 -3.77 -11.19 -4.06
C LEU A 80 -2.42 -11.64 -3.48
N LYS A 81 -1.33 -10.97 -3.85
CA LYS A 81 0.02 -11.25 -3.32
C LYS A 81 0.10 -11.00 -1.82
N ASP A 82 -0.49 -9.92 -1.33
CA ASP A 82 -0.54 -9.58 0.10
C ASP A 82 -1.34 -10.61 0.91
N VAL A 83 -2.52 -11.02 0.44
CA VAL A 83 -3.34 -12.07 1.08
C VAL A 83 -2.57 -13.38 1.22
N ILE A 84 -1.90 -13.82 0.15
CA ILE A 84 -1.10 -15.05 0.16
C ILE A 84 0.07 -14.91 1.15
N THR A 85 0.82 -13.82 1.06
CA THR A 85 2.00 -13.57 1.90
C THR A 85 1.61 -13.55 3.38
N ARG A 86 0.53 -12.86 3.75
CA ARG A 86 -0.01 -12.82 5.12
C ARG A 86 -0.50 -14.18 5.59
N SER A 87 -1.21 -14.92 4.74
CA SER A 87 -1.69 -16.26 5.07
C SER A 87 -0.53 -17.19 5.42
N PHE A 88 0.54 -17.23 4.62
CA PHE A 88 1.73 -18.05 4.91
C PHE A 88 2.47 -17.57 6.17
N GLN A 89 2.58 -16.26 6.40
CA GLN A 89 3.14 -15.71 7.64
C GLN A 89 2.37 -16.21 8.87
N MET A 90 1.04 -16.15 8.83
CA MET A 90 0.15 -16.59 9.93
C MET A 90 0.17 -18.11 10.12
N ARG A 91 0.49 -18.89 9.08
CA ARG A 91 0.68 -20.34 9.13
C ARG A 91 2.04 -20.78 9.68
N GLY A 92 2.91 -19.84 10.06
CA GLY A 92 4.21 -20.14 10.65
C GLY A 92 5.37 -20.22 9.66
N TYR A 93 5.25 -19.61 8.47
CA TYR A 93 6.38 -19.45 7.54
C TYR A 93 7.07 -18.10 7.71
N ASP A 94 8.34 -18.02 7.33
CA ASP A 94 9.02 -16.75 7.06
C ASP A 94 8.64 -16.29 5.65
N SER A 95 7.55 -15.53 5.56
CA SER A 95 6.95 -15.09 4.31
C SER A 95 7.38 -13.66 3.97
N ASN A 96 8.59 -13.51 3.42
CA ASN A 96 9.17 -12.21 3.07
C ASN A 96 8.70 -11.77 1.69
N TYR A 97 8.13 -10.56 1.58
CA TYR A 97 7.67 -9.99 0.32
C TYR A 97 8.44 -8.72 0.01
N VAL A 98 9.16 -8.74 -1.12
CA VAL A 98 10.00 -7.62 -1.57
C VAL A 98 9.44 -7.13 -2.90
N PRO A 99 8.83 -5.93 -2.94
CA PRO A 99 8.36 -5.34 -4.20
C PRO A 99 9.54 -4.86 -5.05
N GLY A 100 9.36 -4.84 -6.36
CA GLY A 100 10.34 -4.31 -7.32
C GLY A 100 9.72 -3.32 -8.31
N TRP A 101 10.57 -2.66 -9.10
CA TRP A 101 10.13 -1.77 -10.17
C TRP A 101 10.99 -1.96 -11.42
N ASP A 102 10.35 -1.95 -12.58
CA ASP A 102 11.03 -1.94 -13.86
C ASP A 102 11.27 -0.50 -14.29
N CYS A 103 12.55 -0.14 -14.37
CA CYS A 103 13.03 1.25 -14.44
C CYS A 103 13.73 1.58 -15.76
N HIS A 104 13.70 0.65 -16.73
CA HIS A 104 14.36 0.80 -18.01
C HIS A 104 13.42 0.41 -19.14
N GLY A 105 13.77 0.82 -20.37
CA GLY A 105 13.06 0.42 -21.58
C GLY A 105 12.38 1.59 -22.28
N LEU A 106 11.94 1.29 -23.51
CA LEU A 106 11.35 2.25 -24.44
C LEU A 106 10.17 3.04 -23.83
N PRO A 107 9.27 2.46 -23.01
CA PRO A 107 8.18 3.26 -22.44
C PRO A 107 8.63 4.45 -21.57
N ILE A 108 9.80 4.40 -20.91
CA ILE A 108 10.33 5.57 -20.18
C ILE A 108 10.97 6.54 -21.16
N GLU A 109 11.80 6.03 -22.07
CA GLU A 109 12.46 6.85 -23.09
C GLU A 109 11.45 7.65 -23.91
N TRP A 110 10.35 7.01 -24.31
CA TRP A 110 9.27 7.63 -25.05
C TRP A 110 8.58 8.74 -24.24
N LYS A 111 8.39 8.55 -22.93
CA LYS A 111 7.78 9.56 -22.06
C LYS A 111 8.66 10.81 -21.91
N ILE A 112 9.98 10.64 -21.85
CA ILE A 112 10.91 11.77 -21.86
C ILE A 112 10.93 12.45 -23.23
N GLU A 113 10.94 11.66 -24.31
CA GLU A 113 10.92 12.19 -25.67
C GLU A 113 9.63 12.98 -25.97
N GLU A 114 8.48 12.52 -25.50
CA GLU A 114 7.22 13.28 -25.56
C GLU A 114 7.36 14.66 -24.89
N GLN A 115 8.07 14.76 -23.76
CA GLN A 115 8.31 16.02 -23.07
C GLN A 115 9.26 16.93 -23.85
N TYR A 116 10.27 16.39 -24.52
CA TYR A 116 11.14 17.16 -25.41
C TYR A 116 10.41 17.68 -26.63
N ARG A 117 9.61 16.83 -27.29
CA ARG A 117 8.78 17.23 -28.44
C ARG A 117 7.80 18.34 -28.05
N ALA A 118 7.19 18.25 -26.87
CA ALA A 118 6.33 19.31 -26.33
C ALA A 118 7.08 20.63 -26.09
N LYS A 119 8.39 20.59 -25.85
CA LYS A 119 9.29 21.74 -25.71
C LYS A 119 9.98 22.13 -27.04
N GLY A 120 9.62 21.49 -28.16
CA GLY A 120 10.22 21.74 -29.47
C GLY A 120 11.68 21.29 -29.62
N LYS A 121 12.16 20.36 -28.78
CA LYS A 121 13.52 19.79 -28.84
C LYS A 121 13.50 18.38 -29.42
N ASN A 122 14.56 18.00 -30.15
CA ASN A 122 14.75 16.63 -30.59
C ASN A 122 15.66 15.85 -29.60
N LYS A 123 15.36 14.58 -29.35
CA LYS A 123 16.20 13.66 -28.54
C LYS A 123 17.62 13.58 -29.09
N ASP A 124 17.80 13.62 -30.41
CA ASP A 124 19.12 13.52 -31.05
C ASP A 124 20.03 14.73 -30.75
N GLU A 125 19.44 15.84 -30.28
CA GLU A 125 20.16 17.04 -29.86
C GLU A 125 20.61 16.98 -28.40
N VAL A 126 20.14 15.99 -27.64
CA VAL A 126 20.43 15.82 -26.22
C VAL A 126 21.55 14.81 -26.02
N PRO A 127 22.61 15.15 -25.25
CA PRO A 127 23.65 14.20 -24.88
C PRO A 127 23.07 12.94 -24.21
N VAL A 128 23.53 11.76 -24.64
CA VAL A 128 23.03 10.45 -24.14
C VAL A 128 23.08 10.34 -22.61
N ASN A 129 24.10 10.91 -21.97
CA ASN A 129 24.24 10.88 -20.51
C ASN A 129 23.16 11.73 -19.81
N GLU A 130 22.81 12.87 -20.38
CA GLU A 130 21.74 13.76 -19.87
C GLU A 130 20.38 13.07 -20.05
N PHE A 131 20.12 12.50 -21.22
CA PHE A 131 18.89 11.75 -21.48
C PHE A 131 18.68 10.57 -20.52
N ARG A 132 19.75 9.79 -20.25
CA ARG A 132 19.69 8.67 -19.30
C ARG A 132 19.48 9.14 -17.87
N GLN A 133 20.04 10.29 -17.51
CA GLN A 133 19.83 10.90 -16.20
C GLN A 133 18.36 11.32 -16.02
N GLU A 134 17.78 11.98 -17.02
CA GLU A 134 16.35 12.34 -17.01
C GLU A 134 15.44 11.10 -16.94
N CYS A 135 15.75 10.03 -17.67
CA CYS A 135 15.03 8.76 -17.58
C CYS A 135 15.09 8.17 -16.16
N ARG A 136 16.24 8.25 -15.50
CA ARG A 136 16.44 7.78 -14.12
C ARG A 136 15.64 8.61 -13.13
N GLU A 137 15.63 9.92 -13.28
CA GLU A 137 14.86 10.84 -12.43
C GLU A 137 13.36 10.61 -12.60
N PHE A 138 12.90 10.39 -13.83
CA PHE A 138 11.51 10.04 -14.12
C PHE A 138 11.11 8.71 -13.47
N ALA A 139 11.93 7.67 -13.57
CA ALA A 139 11.69 6.40 -12.89
C ALA A 139 11.63 6.58 -11.37
N ALA A 140 12.58 7.32 -10.79
CA ALA A 140 12.63 7.57 -9.35
C ALA A 140 11.39 8.31 -8.83
N HIS A 141 10.89 9.29 -9.59
CA HIS A 141 9.62 9.96 -9.31
C HIS A 141 8.46 8.97 -9.25
N TRP A 142 8.32 8.11 -10.27
CA TRP A 142 7.22 7.14 -10.32
C TRP A 142 7.32 6.05 -9.26
N ILE A 143 8.52 5.61 -8.89
CA ILE A 143 8.73 4.70 -7.75
C ILE A 143 8.16 5.33 -6.47
N THR A 144 8.37 6.63 -6.28
CA THR A 144 7.87 7.35 -5.10
C THR A 144 6.34 7.43 -5.12
N VAL A 145 5.75 7.79 -6.26
CA VAL A 145 4.29 7.90 -6.41
C VAL A 145 3.59 6.54 -6.27
N GLN A 146 4.18 5.47 -6.81
CA GLN A 146 3.62 4.12 -6.78
C GLN A 146 3.94 3.36 -5.47
N GLY A 147 4.99 3.76 -4.76
CA GLY A 147 5.44 3.14 -3.51
C GLY A 147 4.93 3.81 -2.24
N ALA A 148 4.37 5.01 -2.34
CA ALA A 148 3.68 5.72 -1.26
C ALA A 148 2.33 5.05 -0.93
#